data_AF-A0A2G2WYZ9-F1
#
_entry.id   AF-A0A2G2WYZ9-F1
#
_cell.length_a   1.000
_cell.length_b   1.000
_cell.length_c   1.000
_cell.angle_alpha   90.00
_cell.angle_beta   90.00
_cell.angle_gamma   90.00
#
_symmetry.space_group_name_H-M   'P 1'
#
loop_
_entity.id
_entity.type
_entity.pdbx_description
1 polymer ?
#
loop_
_entity_poly.entity_id
_entity_poly.type
_entity_poly.pdbx_seq_one_letter_code
_entity_poly.pdbx_strand_id
1 'polypeptide(L)'
;MFPFRSPATAPFPSWDRRRLLRPKEEEEKKKVVATGSAASVRNRSRRSAMSASGSPLSSAATSTEAPPPDTTKKPVDFSADWVPSSDQRSYCLEALKAFKEKKSHSPEKIASEFSSLQKNRLKASEMKSRCLVALDSTNISKNRYTDVIPFDNNRVVLDPCKDYRPLAKGYVNASFIAISEGVSRFIATQGPLAHTFEDFWEMIIQQRCPVIVMLTRLVDNYKMVKCGDYFQAEDGPRTFGNICIVTKYIKSDTSLAMRILEVNYIESEEPPLRVLHIQYPEWPDHGVPRDTFAVREILKLTYNVPLSLGPIVVHCSAGIGRTGTYCTIHNTIQRILCGDMSALDIVNTVAIFRSQRIGMVQTMDQYLFCYDAIIDELEDLISDDNGEKNL
;
A
#
# COMPACT_ATOMS: atom_id res chain seq x y z
N MET A 1 -18.02 -55.06 22.67
CA MET A 1 -18.65 -55.01 24.01
C MET A 1 -18.44 -53.60 24.56
N PHE A 2 -19.53 -52.90 24.86
CA PHE A 2 -19.65 -51.51 25.39
C PHE A 2 -18.98 -51.29 26.78
N PRO A 3 -18.93 -50.07 27.38
CA PRO A 3 -19.48 -48.76 26.94
C PRO A 3 -18.61 -47.49 27.16
N PHE A 4 -19.14 -46.42 26.53
CA PHE A 4 -19.04 -44.98 26.82
C PHE A 4 -18.96 -44.54 28.30
N ARG A 5 -18.24 -43.41 28.54
CA ARG A 5 -18.58 -42.40 29.57
C ARG A 5 -18.11 -40.99 29.15
N SER A 6 -19.06 -40.05 29.10
CA SER A 6 -18.83 -38.59 29.08
C SER A 6 -18.48 -38.06 30.47
N PRO A 7 -17.88 -36.86 30.55
CA PRO A 7 -18.28 -35.87 31.56
C PRO A 7 -18.60 -34.52 30.87
N ALA A 8 -19.83 -34.01 30.99
CA ALA A 8 -20.35 -33.20 32.10
C ALA A 8 -19.78 -31.77 32.13
N THR A 9 -20.63 -30.84 31.69
CA THR A 9 -20.55 -29.39 31.77
C THR A 9 -20.92 -28.88 33.18
N ALA A 10 -20.15 -27.94 33.72
CA ALA A 10 -20.55 -26.94 34.75
C ALA A 10 -19.43 -25.88 34.91
N PRO A 11 -19.65 -24.71 35.55
CA PRO A 11 -20.09 -23.48 34.89
C PRO A 11 -19.07 -22.32 35.00
N PHE A 12 -19.27 -21.29 34.16
CA PHE A 12 -18.55 -20.02 34.18
C PHE A 12 -18.75 -19.25 35.50
N PRO A 13 -17.70 -18.61 36.07
CA PRO A 13 -17.88 -17.58 37.07
C PRO A 13 -18.15 -16.23 36.40
N SER A 14 -19.30 -15.65 36.72
CA SER A 14 -19.66 -14.25 36.46
C SER A 14 -18.73 -13.33 37.23
N TRP A 15 -17.98 -12.46 36.53
CA TRP A 15 -17.26 -11.36 37.16
C TRP A 15 -18.00 -10.05 36.94
N ASP A 16 -18.35 -9.48 38.08
CA ASP A 16 -19.18 -8.32 38.33
C ASP A 16 -18.52 -7.03 37.81
N ARG A 17 -19.29 -6.23 37.06
CA ARG A 17 -18.93 -4.85 36.70
C ARG A 17 -19.20 -3.98 37.90
N ARG A 18 -18.16 -3.67 38.68
CA ARG A 18 -17.99 -2.37 39.38
C ARG A 18 -16.74 -2.39 40.26
N ARG A 19 -15.68 -1.71 39.80
CA ARG A 19 -14.68 -0.93 40.55
C ARG A 19 -13.35 -0.99 39.81
N LEU A 20 -13.06 0.02 39.01
CA LEU A 20 -11.71 0.53 38.92
C LEU A 20 -11.77 2.05 39.08
N LEU A 21 -11.21 2.47 40.20
CA LEU A 21 -11.05 3.83 40.66
C LEU A 21 -10.03 4.55 39.77
N ARG A 22 -10.36 5.79 39.39
CA ARG A 22 -9.44 6.76 38.81
C ARG A 22 -8.32 7.09 39.81
N PRO A 23 -7.05 7.19 39.40
CA PRO A 23 -6.07 8.00 40.10
C PRO A 23 -6.10 9.45 39.61
N LYS A 24 -5.87 10.35 40.55
CA LYS A 24 -6.07 11.79 40.51
C LYS A 24 -5.05 12.52 39.63
N GLU A 25 -5.52 13.62 39.04
CA GLU A 25 -4.72 14.74 38.56
C GLU A 25 -3.98 15.39 39.74
N GLU A 26 -2.68 15.64 39.58
CA GLU A 26 -1.93 16.58 40.42
C GLU A 26 -1.64 17.85 39.60
N GLU A 27 -2.31 18.94 39.99
CA GLU A 27 -2.00 20.31 39.60
C GLU A 27 -0.66 20.75 40.21
N GLU A 28 0.35 21.00 39.39
CA GLU A 28 1.49 21.84 39.78
C GLU A 28 1.28 23.27 39.28
N LYS A 29 0.90 24.15 40.22
CA LYS A 29 0.86 25.60 40.04
C LYS A 29 2.29 26.17 40.06
N LYS A 30 2.79 26.62 38.91
CA LYS A 30 3.90 27.58 38.85
C LYS A 30 3.40 28.98 38.49
N LYS A 31 3.51 29.87 39.49
CA LYS A 31 3.40 31.32 39.38
C LYS A 31 4.44 31.84 38.37
N VAL A 32 4.00 32.56 37.34
CA VAL A 32 4.84 33.49 36.60
C VAL A 32 4.28 34.89 36.84
N VAL A 33 5.16 35.75 37.35
CA VAL A 33 4.92 37.16 37.65
C VAL A 33 4.85 37.92 36.32
N ALA A 34 3.76 38.64 36.11
CA ALA A 34 3.62 39.62 35.05
C ALA A 34 4.27 40.94 35.49
N THR A 35 5.21 41.45 34.69
CA THR A 35 5.51 42.88 34.62
C THR A 35 5.09 43.37 33.24
N GLY A 36 4.09 44.26 33.24
CA GLY A 36 3.69 44.97 32.03
C GLY A 36 4.65 46.12 31.73
N SER A 37 4.80 46.43 30.45
CA SER A 37 4.88 47.82 30.01
C SER A 37 4.36 47.93 28.59
N ALA A 38 3.33 48.75 28.43
CA ALA A 38 2.74 49.14 27.18
C ALA A 38 3.55 50.31 26.58
N ALA A 39 3.85 50.25 25.29
CA ALA A 39 4.10 51.43 24.48
C ALA A 39 3.64 51.15 23.04
N SER A 40 2.55 51.81 22.64
CA SER A 40 2.18 51.96 21.24
C SER A 40 3.19 52.86 20.53
N VAL A 41 3.34 52.72 19.20
CA VAL A 41 3.25 53.83 18.22
C VAL A 41 3.61 53.35 16.79
N ARG A 42 2.63 53.54 15.90
CA ARG A 42 2.69 53.89 14.46
C ARG A 42 3.33 52.96 13.42
N ASN A 43 2.42 52.35 12.67
CA ASN A 43 2.30 52.36 11.21
C ASN A 43 3.23 53.33 10.43
N ARG A 44 3.98 52.81 9.45
CA ARG A 44 4.27 53.50 8.19
C ARG A 44 4.70 52.53 7.08
N SER A 45 3.80 52.40 6.11
CA SER A 45 4.07 52.03 4.72
C SER A 45 5.21 52.87 4.13
N ARG A 46 6.12 52.23 3.39
CA ARG A 46 6.79 52.84 2.24
C ARG A 46 7.33 51.78 1.27
N ARG A 47 6.79 51.84 0.06
CA ARG A 47 7.37 51.34 -1.18
C ARG A 47 8.69 52.05 -1.46
N SER A 48 9.68 51.32 -1.96
CA SER A 48 10.72 51.87 -2.84
C SER A 48 11.33 50.76 -3.68
N ALA A 49 11.15 50.91 -4.99
CA ALA A 49 11.85 50.19 -6.04
C ALA A 49 13.28 50.70 -6.16
N MET A 50 14.24 49.82 -6.44
CA MET A 50 15.37 50.12 -7.33
C MET A 50 15.83 48.84 -8.02
N SER A 51 15.97 48.98 -9.33
CA SER A 51 16.54 48.07 -10.32
C SER A 51 18.06 47.97 -10.19
N ALA A 52 18.62 46.77 -10.38
CA ALA A 52 19.93 46.61 -11.00
C ALA A 52 19.99 45.24 -11.72
N SER A 53 20.39 45.34 -12.97
CA SER A 53 20.53 44.32 -14.00
C SER A 53 21.67 43.34 -13.75
N GLY A 54 21.43 42.06 -14.06
CA GLY A 54 22.47 41.04 -14.24
C GLY A 54 21.86 39.71 -14.69
N SER A 55 21.99 39.39 -15.98
CA SER A 55 21.64 38.10 -16.61
C SER A 55 22.81 37.69 -17.53
N PRO A 56 22.94 36.42 -17.95
CA PRO A 56 22.56 35.17 -17.29
C PRO A 56 23.65 34.08 -17.42
N LEU A 57 23.53 33.01 -16.61
CA LEU A 57 24.12 31.70 -16.94
C LEU A 57 23.03 30.63 -16.78
N SER A 58 22.77 29.92 -17.87
CA SER A 58 21.67 28.99 -18.07
C SER A 58 21.91 27.64 -17.40
N SER A 59 20.90 27.11 -16.72
CA SER A 59 20.63 25.67 -16.73
C SER A 59 19.12 25.47 -16.65
N ALA A 60 18.57 24.86 -17.70
CA ALA A 60 17.15 24.67 -17.90
C ALA A 60 16.63 23.55 -16.99
N ALA A 61 15.77 23.90 -16.03
CA ALA A 61 14.90 22.96 -15.35
C ALA A 61 13.52 23.07 -16.00
N THR A 62 13.17 22.08 -16.82
CA THR A 62 11.82 21.93 -17.38
C THR A 62 10.86 21.53 -16.26
N SER A 63 10.13 22.52 -15.73
CA SER A 63 8.90 22.32 -14.95
C SER A 63 7.83 21.77 -15.88
N THR A 64 7.52 20.48 -15.77
CA THR A 64 6.31 19.91 -16.37
C THR A 64 5.17 20.08 -15.36
N GLU A 65 4.39 21.14 -15.54
CA GLU A 65 3.10 21.29 -14.85
C GLU A 65 2.19 20.12 -15.29
N ALA A 66 1.63 19.41 -14.31
CA ALA A 66 0.61 18.42 -14.57
C ALA A 66 -0.64 19.11 -15.13
N PRO A 67 -1.32 18.52 -16.13
CA PRO A 67 -2.52 19.12 -16.70
C PRO A 67 -3.65 19.19 -15.66
N PRO A 68 -4.54 20.18 -15.74
CA PRO A 68 -5.65 20.34 -14.79
C PRO A 68 -6.61 19.13 -14.85
N PRO A 69 -7.27 18.81 -13.72
CA PRO A 69 -8.17 17.66 -13.65
C PRO A 69 -9.38 17.86 -14.57
N ASP A 70 -9.58 16.91 -15.48
CA ASP A 70 -10.77 16.82 -16.31
C ASP A 70 -11.97 16.39 -15.45
N THR A 71 -12.81 17.36 -15.11
CA THR A 71 -13.99 17.21 -14.24
C THR A 71 -15.16 16.48 -14.91
N THR A 72 -15.00 16.00 -16.14
CA THR A 72 -16.08 15.36 -16.91
C THR A 72 -16.12 13.82 -16.81
N LYS A 73 -15.16 13.20 -16.11
CA LYS A 73 -15.08 11.74 -16.01
C LYS A 73 -16.10 11.18 -15.01
N LYS A 74 -16.99 10.31 -15.50
CA LYS A 74 -17.90 9.50 -14.67
C LYS A 74 -17.12 8.78 -13.56
N PRO A 75 -17.73 8.54 -12.39
CA PRO A 75 -17.15 7.70 -11.35
C PRO A 75 -16.63 6.39 -11.95
N VAL A 76 -15.39 6.00 -11.62
CA VAL A 76 -14.85 4.70 -12.04
C VAL A 76 -15.80 3.62 -11.55
N ASP A 77 -16.39 2.90 -12.49
CA ASP A 77 -17.23 1.73 -12.21
C ASP A 77 -16.30 0.53 -12.00
N PHE A 78 -16.15 0.14 -10.74
CA PHE A 78 -15.32 -1.02 -10.35
C PHE A 78 -16.01 -2.37 -10.65
N SER A 79 -17.21 -2.36 -11.26
CA SER A 79 -18.01 -3.56 -11.52
C SER A 79 -18.09 -3.98 -13.00
N ALA A 80 -17.40 -3.28 -13.90
CA ALA A 80 -17.42 -3.64 -15.32
C ALA A 80 -16.64 -4.94 -15.57
N ASP A 81 -17.34 -5.96 -16.06
CA ASP A 81 -16.72 -7.21 -16.54
C ASP A 81 -15.77 -6.89 -17.70
N TRP A 82 -14.47 -7.09 -17.46
CA TRP A 82 -13.43 -6.89 -18.46
C TRP A 82 -13.13 -8.21 -19.17
N VAL A 83 -13.06 -8.19 -20.49
CA VAL A 83 -12.80 -9.38 -21.32
C VAL A 83 -11.55 -9.13 -22.17
N PRO A 84 -10.60 -10.09 -22.22
CA PRO A 84 -9.39 -9.94 -23.02
C PRO A 84 -9.69 -10.00 -24.53
N SER A 85 -8.97 -9.19 -25.31
CA SER A 85 -8.99 -9.21 -26.78
C SER A 85 -8.40 -10.51 -27.35
N SER A 86 -8.57 -10.76 -28.65
CA SER A 86 -7.98 -11.93 -29.32
C SER A 86 -6.46 -12.00 -29.17
N ASP A 87 -5.76 -10.87 -29.32
CA ASP A 87 -4.30 -10.81 -29.16
C ASP A 87 -3.90 -11.08 -27.71
N GLN A 88 -4.63 -10.50 -26.75
CA GLN A 88 -4.40 -10.72 -25.33
C GLN A 88 -4.60 -12.19 -24.95
N ARG A 89 -5.64 -12.85 -25.47
CA ARG A 89 -5.86 -14.29 -25.29
C ARG A 89 -4.69 -15.10 -25.86
N SER A 90 -4.15 -14.72 -27.01
CA SER A 90 -2.97 -15.37 -27.59
C SER A 90 -1.74 -15.26 -26.67
N TYR A 91 -1.46 -14.06 -26.12
CA TYR A 91 -0.37 -13.86 -25.17
C TYR A 91 -0.58 -14.66 -23.87
N CYS A 92 -1.81 -14.69 -23.36
CA CYS A 92 -2.16 -15.49 -22.19
C CYS A 92 -1.96 -17.00 -22.43
N LEU A 93 -2.36 -17.51 -23.60
CA LEU A 93 -2.15 -18.92 -23.98
C LEU A 93 -0.66 -19.28 -24.03
N GLU A 94 0.16 -18.43 -24.66
CA GLU A 94 1.61 -18.63 -24.74
C GLU A 94 2.24 -18.63 -23.34
N ALA A 95 1.89 -17.64 -22.51
CA ALA A 95 2.39 -17.52 -21.15
C ALA A 95 1.96 -18.72 -20.29
N LEU A 96 0.69 -19.14 -20.38
CA LEU A 96 0.16 -20.27 -19.61
C LEU A 96 0.93 -21.56 -19.92
N LYS A 97 1.17 -21.82 -21.20
CA LYS A 97 1.95 -22.98 -21.63
C LYS A 97 3.35 -22.93 -21.01
N ALA A 98 4.05 -21.80 -21.10
CA ALA A 98 5.39 -21.66 -20.54
C ALA A 98 5.43 -21.85 -19.01
N PHE A 99 4.47 -21.28 -18.27
CA PHE A 99 4.39 -21.44 -16.82
C PHE A 99 4.07 -22.88 -16.40
N LYS A 100 3.12 -23.54 -17.06
CA LYS A 100 2.81 -24.96 -16.82
C LYS A 100 3.98 -25.86 -17.14
N GLU A 101 4.64 -25.66 -18.29
CA GLU A 101 5.83 -26.43 -18.67
C GLU A 101 6.93 -26.31 -17.63
N LYS A 102 7.24 -25.09 -17.18
CA LYS A 102 8.25 -24.84 -16.15
C LYS A 102 7.89 -25.47 -14.80
N LYS A 103 6.63 -25.38 -14.38
CA LYS A 103 6.15 -25.95 -13.10
C LYS A 103 6.16 -27.48 -13.12
N SER A 104 5.82 -28.11 -14.25
CA SER A 104 5.77 -29.57 -14.37
C SER A 104 7.14 -30.20 -14.64
N HIS A 105 7.97 -29.60 -15.50
CA HIS A 105 9.22 -30.21 -15.97
C HIS A 105 10.47 -29.67 -15.28
N SER A 106 10.39 -28.56 -14.54
CA SER A 106 11.55 -27.97 -13.87
C SER A 106 11.23 -27.33 -12.51
N PRO A 107 10.56 -28.03 -11.58
CA PRO A 107 10.25 -27.49 -10.25
C PRO A 107 11.51 -27.11 -9.45
N GLU A 108 12.61 -27.85 -9.60
CA GLU A 108 13.91 -27.54 -9.01
C GLU A 108 14.51 -26.23 -9.54
N LYS A 109 14.20 -25.85 -10.79
CA LYS A 109 14.61 -24.55 -11.34
C LYS A 109 13.91 -23.40 -10.63
N ILE A 110 12.62 -23.53 -10.32
CA ILE A 110 11.86 -22.52 -9.56
C ILE A 110 12.46 -22.35 -8.15
N ALA A 111 12.81 -23.45 -7.49
CA ALA A 111 13.47 -23.40 -6.19
C ALA A 111 14.88 -22.78 -6.25
N SER A 112 15.64 -23.09 -7.30
CA SER A 112 16.97 -22.53 -7.55
C SER A 112 16.91 -21.02 -7.84
N GLU A 113 15.92 -20.57 -8.60
CA GLU A 113 15.66 -19.15 -8.86
C GLU A 113 15.45 -18.36 -7.58
N PHE A 114 14.55 -18.81 -6.71
CA PHE A 114 14.35 -18.14 -5.43
C PHE A 114 15.62 -18.19 -4.56
N SER A 115 16.34 -19.32 -4.57
CA SER A 115 17.61 -19.44 -3.86
C SER A 115 18.65 -18.42 -4.35
N SER A 116 18.67 -18.11 -5.65
CA SER A 116 19.53 -17.07 -6.23
C SER A 116 19.16 -15.67 -5.71
N LEU A 117 17.86 -15.36 -5.59
CA LEU A 117 17.39 -14.12 -4.99
C LEU A 117 17.81 -14.00 -3.53
N GLN A 118 17.84 -15.12 -2.79
CA GLN A 118 18.30 -15.15 -1.40
C GLN A 118 19.81 -14.93 -1.28
N LYS A 119 20.60 -15.50 -2.20
CA LYS A 119 22.05 -15.30 -2.27
C LYS A 119 22.42 -13.86 -2.62
N ASN A 120 21.63 -13.21 -3.47
CA ASN A 120 21.83 -11.84 -3.93
C ASN A 120 21.14 -10.79 -3.03
N ARG A 121 20.86 -11.11 -1.76
CA ARG A 121 20.31 -10.13 -0.81
C ARG A 121 21.32 -9.04 -0.52
N LEU A 122 20.83 -7.80 -0.44
CA LEU A 122 21.62 -6.64 -0.05
C LEU A 122 22.27 -6.86 1.32
N LYS A 123 23.55 -6.53 1.42
CA LYS A 123 24.29 -6.62 2.69
C LYS A 123 23.86 -5.48 3.61
N ALA A 124 24.00 -5.69 4.92
CA ALA A 124 23.65 -4.67 5.91
C ALA A 124 24.42 -3.35 5.72
N SER A 125 25.67 -3.40 5.26
CA SER A 125 26.48 -2.21 4.94
C SER A 125 25.92 -1.42 3.75
N GLU A 126 25.48 -2.12 2.70
CA GLU A 126 24.86 -1.52 1.51
C GLU A 126 23.48 -0.94 1.82
N MET A 127 22.74 -1.58 2.73
CA MET A 127 21.46 -1.05 3.22
C MET A 127 21.65 0.28 3.94
N LYS A 128 22.65 0.38 4.83
CA LYS A 128 22.91 1.60 5.60
C LYS A 128 23.22 2.81 4.71
N SER A 129 23.98 2.61 3.63
CA SER A 129 24.32 3.71 2.72
C SER A 129 23.17 4.15 1.81
N ARG A 130 22.15 3.29 1.61
CA ARG A 130 21.02 3.55 0.71
C ARG A 130 19.74 4.00 1.41
N CYS A 131 19.69 4.01 2.75
CA CYS A 131 18.49 4.29 3.54
C CYS A 131 18.74 5.34 4.63
N LEU A 132 19.54 6.38 4.35
CA LEU A 132 19.98 7.38 5.32
C LEU A 132 18.81 8.13 5.94
N VAL A 133 17.78 8.48 5.16
CA VAL A 133 16.62 9.25 5.67
C VAL A 133 15.78 8.40 6.64
N ALA A 134 15.61 7.11 6.33
CA ALA A 134 14.86 6.18 7.17
C ALA A 134 15.57 5.83 8.47
N LEU A 135 16.91 5.89 8.47
CA LEU A 135 17.78 5.63 9.61
C LEU A 135 18.06 6.88 10.47
N ASP A 136 17.58 8.05 10.05
CA ASP A 136 17.70 9.29 10.82
C ASP A 136 16.96 9.17 12.16
N SER A 137 17.54 9.71 13.24
CA SER A 137 16.96 9.63 14.59
C SER A 137 15.57 10.24 14.68
N THR A 138 15.23 11.19 13.81
CA THR A 138 13.89 11.79 13.71
C THR A 138 12.84 10.85 13.11
N ASN A 139 13.27 9.85 12.34
CA ASN A 139 12.40 9.00 11.51
C ASN A 139 12.34 7.53 11.97
N ILE A 140 13.31 7.07 12.78
CA ILE A 140 13.36 5.66 13.24
C ILE A 140 12.03 5.22 13.88
N SER A 141 11.38 6.08 14.66
CA SER A 141 10.10 5.76 15.31
C SER A 141 8.93 5.60 14.34
N LYS A 142 9.05 6.07 13.09
CA LYS A 142 8.04 5.91 12.04
C LYS A 142 8.15 4.55 11.32
N ASN A 143 9.14 3.74 11.66
CA ASN A 143 9.33 2.39 11.09
C ASN A 143 8.70 1.33 11.99
N ARG A 144 7.80 0.51 11.43
CA ARG A 144 7.22 -0.63 12.16
C ARG A 144 8.27 -1.70 12.45
N TYR A 145 9.21 -1.89 11.53
CA TYR A 145 10.34 -2.80 11.65
C TYR A 145 11.63 -2.06 11.26
N THR A 146 12.67 -2.22 12.06
CA THR A 146 13.94 -1.48 11.89
C THR A 146 14.77 -1.99 10.71
N ASP A 147 14.50 -3.21 10.25
CA ASP A 147 15.17 -3.88 9.14
C ASP A 147 14.38 -3.81 7.82
N VAL A 148 13.19 -3.20 7.82
CA VAL A 148 12.35 -3.00 6.64
C VAL A 148 12.08 -1.51 6.43
N ILE A 149 12.98 -0.89 5.67
CA ILE A 149 13.01 0.55 5.41
C ILE A 149 13.18 0.83 3.90
N PRO A 150 12.64 1.95 3.38
CA PRO A 150 12.73 2.28 1.96
C PRO A 150 14.12 2.78 1.58
N PHE A 151 14.54 2.58 0.33
CA PHE A 151 15.75 3.22 -0.20
C PHE A 151 15.49 4.71 -0.47
N ASP A 152 16.51 5.54 -0.26
CA ASP A 152 16.41 7.00 -0.42
C ASP A 152 16.09 7.41 -1.86
N ASN A 153 16.53 6.65 -2.86
CA ASN A 153 16.40 7.00 -4.28
C ASN A 153 14.98 6.80 -4.85
N ASN A 154 14.13 6.01 -4.20
CA ASN A 154 12.76 5.76 -4.66
C ASN A 154 11.71 5.76 -3.53
N ARG A 155 12.07 6.24 -2.33
CA ARG A 155 11.10 6.46 -1.26
C ARG A 155 10.05 7.46 -1.72
N VAL A 156 8.83 7.33 -1.19
CA VAL A 156 7.84 8.40 -1.32
C VAL A 156 8.26 9.56 -0.41
N VAL A 157 8.14 10.79 -0.92
CA VAL A 157 8.49 12.02 -0.20
C VAL A 157 7.23 12.85 -0.07
N LEU A 158 6.82 13.13 1.17
CA LEU A 158 5.74 14.07 1.45
C LEU A 158 6.23 15.51 1.27
N ASP A 159 5.43 16.36 0.62
CA ASP A 159 5.78 17.77 0.40
C ASP A 159 6.02 18.51 1.74
N PRO A 160 7.24 19.05 1.96
CA PRO A 160 7.58 19.77 3.18
C PRO A 160 6.75 21.04 3.43
N CYS A 161 6.10 21.63 2.41
CA CYS A 161 5.25 22.80 2.62
C CYS A 161 4.02 22.49 3.51
N LYS A 162 3.64 21.20 3.61
CA LYS A 162 2.58 20.70 4.48
C LYS A 162 3.11 19.90 5.68
N ASP A 163 4.36 19.43 5.64
CA ASP A 163 4.98 18.76 6.79
C ASP A 163 5.48 19.79 7.81
N TYR A 164 4.83 19.82 8.97
CA TYR A 164 5.22 20.66 10.10
C TYR A 164 6.61 20.30 10.69
N ARG A 165 7.28 19.25 10.19
CA ARG A 165 8.59 18.77 10.65
C ARG A 165 9.64 18.78 9.52
N PRO A 166 10.26 19.93 9.19
CA PRO A 166 11.32 20.02 8.17
C PRO A 166 12.48 19.03 8.37
N LEU A 167 12.76 18.68 9.63
CA LEU A 167 13.80 17.72 10.01
C LEU A 167 13.51 16.28 9.52
N ALA A 168 12.24 15.91 9.35
CA ALA A 168 11.85 14.58 8.90
C ALA A 168 12.06 14.36 7.39
N LYS A 169 12.35 15.42 6.61
CA LYS A 169 12.58 15.37 5.15
C LYS A 169 11.44 14.68 4.37
N GLY A 170 10.20 14.91 4.81
CA GLY A 170 9.00 14.34 4.19
C GLY A 170 8.95 12.81 4.28
N TYR A 171 9.47 12.23 5.37
CA TYR A 171 9.61 10.78 5.49
C TYR A 171 8.30 10.06 5.80
N VAL A 172 8.01 9.08 4.96
CA VAL A 172 7.05 7.99 5.17
C VAL A 172 7.71 6.67 4.73
N ASN A 173 7.48 5.57 5.45
CA ASN A 173 8.05 4.27 5.08
C ASN A 173 7.27 3.66 3.89
N ALA A 174 7.59 4.14 2.69
CA ALA A 174 6.96 3.74 1.45
C ALA A 174 7.95 3.85 0.28
N SER A 175 7.83 2.95 -0.69
CA SER A 175 8.68 2.90 -1.89
C SER A 175 7.82 2.87 -3.14
N PHE A 176 8.16 3.68 -4.15
CA PHE A 176 7.60 3.52 -5.49
C PHE A 176 8.13 2.22 -6.11
N ILE A 177 7.22 1.41 -6.65
CA ILE A 177 7.53 0.16 -7.35
C ILE A 177 7.03 0.24 -8.79
N ALA A 178 7.91 0.05 -9.76
CA ALA A 178 7.60 0.05 -11.19
C ALA A 178 8.59 -0.80 -11.98
N ILE A 179 8.16 -1.42 -13.09
CA ILE A 179 9.05 -2.20 -13.99
C ILE A 179 9.12 -1.57 -15.37
N SER A 180 7.96 -1.24 -15.94
CA SER A 180 7.84 -0.68 -17.28
C SER A 180 6.76 0.40 -17.32
N GLU A 181 6.81 1.23 -18.35
CA GLU A 181 5.69 2.09 -18.72
C GLU A 181 4.52 1.25 -19.26
N GLY A 182 3.30 1.78 -19.21
CA GLY A 182 2.12 1.09 -19.74
C GLY A 182 1.51 0.01 -18.82
N VAL A 183 2.05 -0.18 -17.60
CA VAL A 183 1.46 -1.04 -16.56
C VAL A 183 1.33 -0.29 -15.23
N SER A 184 0.58 -0.86 -14.29
CA SER A 184 0.32 -0.22 -12.99
C SER A 184 1.61 0.02 -12.22
N ARG A 185 1.73 1.24 -11.67
CA ARG A 185 2.74 1.59 -10.68
C ARG A 185 2.18 1.34 -9.29
N PHE A 186 3.04 0.94 -8.36
CA PHE A 186 2.65 0.71 -6.98
C PHE A 186 3.38 1.62 -6.00
N ILE A 187 2.76 1.82 -4.85
CA ILE A 187 3.46 2.24 -3.64
C ILE A 187 3.43 1.05 -2.67
N ALA A 188 4.58 0.44 -2.42
CA ALA A 188 4.74 -0.59 -1.41
C ALA A 188 5.08 0.07 -0.07
N THR A 189 4.23 -0.12 0.94
CA THR A 189 4.37 0.55 2.25
C THR A 189 4.06 -0.41 3.41
N GLN A 190 4.51 -0.05 4.61
CA GLN A 190 4.19 -0.79 5.83
C GLN A 190 2.72 -0.59 6.24
N GLY A 191 2.20 -1.48 7.09
CA GLY A 191 0.95 -1.25 7.80
C GLY A 191 1.09 -0.02 8.72
N PRO A 192 0.29 1.04 8.54
CA PRO A 192 0.48 2.30 9.27
C PRO A 192 0.51 2.13 10.79
N LEU A 193 1.35 2.92 11.46
CA LEU A 193 1.39 3.07 12.91
C LEU A 193 0.45 4.20 13.32
N ALA A 194 -0.03 4.20 14.56
CA ALA A 194 -0.99 5.20 15.02
C ALA A 194 -0.51 6.65 14.80
N HIS A 195 0.76 6.93 15.09
CA HIS A 195 1.38 8.25 14.88
C HIS A 195 1.83 8.52 13.44
N THR A 196 1.58 7.61 12.49
CA THR A 196 1.86 7.78 11.06
C THR A 196 0.60 7.69 10.19
N PHE A 197 -0.59 7.75 10.78
CA PHE A 197 -1.84 7.73 10.01
C PHE A 197 -2.01 8.97 9.14
N GLU A 198 -1.69 10.15 9.69
CA GLU A 198 -1.70 11.40 8.93
C GLU A 198 -0.68 11.36 7.78
N ASP A 199 0.58 10.95 8.06
CA ASP A 199 1.60 10.76 7.03
C ASP A 199 1.14 9.80 5.91
N PHE A 200 0.43 8.72 6.27
CA PHE A 200 -0.11 7.77 5.30
C PHE A 200 -1.21 8.40 4.43
N TRP A 201 -2.19 9.08 5.02
CA TRP A 201 -3.26 9.71 4.24
C TRP A 201 -2.78 10.91 3.43
N GLU A 202 -1.80 11.66 3.93
CA GLU A 202 -1.13 12.72 3.17
C GLU A 202 -0.49 12.15 1.90
N MET A 203 0.18 11.00 2.02
CA MET A 203 0.73 10.27 0.87
C MET A 203 -0.36 9.91 -0.15
N ILE A 204 -1.51 9.39 0.30
CA ILE A 204 -2.63 9.02 -0.58
C ILE A 204 -3.16 10.23 -1.36
N ILE A 205 -3.34 11.38 -0.70
CA ILE A 205 -3.84 12.61 -1.32
C ILE A 205 -2.81 13.16 -2.32
N GLN A 206 -1.56 13.34 -1.89
CA GLN A 206 -0.50 13.94 -2.72
C GLN A 206 -0.21 13.11 -3.96
N GLN A 207 -0.22 11.78 -3.83
CA GLN A 207 0.02 10.86 -4.94
C GLN A 207 -1.25 10.49 -5.71
N ARG A 208 -2.41 11.06 -5.33
CA ARG A 208 -3.73 10.83 -5.95
C ARG A 208 -4.06 9.32 -6.07
N CYS A 209 -3.70 8.53 -5.06
CA CYS A 209 -3.82 7.07 -5.15
C CYS A 209 -5.29 6.63 -5.23
N PRO A 210 -5.73 5.94 -6.30
CA PRO A 210 -7.14 5.56 -6.46
C PRO A 210 -7.52 4.31 -5.67
N VAL A 211 -6.54 3.46 -5.32
CA VAL A 211 -6.76 2.14 -4.71
C VAL A 211 -5.75 1.88 -3.59
N ILE A 212 -6.23 1.29 -2.50
CA ILE A 212 -5.43 0.73 -1.41
C ILE A 212 -5.74 -0.76 -1.29
N VAL A 213 -4.72 -1.61 -1.44
CA VAL A 213 -4.78 -3.05 -1.22
C VAL A 213 -4.11 -3.38 0.12
N MET A 214 -4.93 -3.80 1.09
CA MET A 214 -4.52 -4.16 2.46
C MET A 214 -4.53 -5.69 2.63
N LEU A 215 -3.35 -6.30 2.65
CA LEU A 215 -3.16 -7.76 2.67
C LEU A 215 -2.93 -8.32 4.08
N THR A 216 -3.61 -7.77 5.09
CA THR A 216 -3.43 -8.22 6.49
C THR A 216 -4.65 -7.92 7.35
N ARG A 217 -4.80 -8.67 8.44
CA ARG A 217 -5.58 -8.23 9.61
C ARG A 217 -4.85 -7.11 10.35
N LEU A 218 -5.59 -6.35 11.16
CA LEU A 218 -5.03 -5.40 12.12
C LEU A 218 -4.19 -6.12 13.18
N VAL A 219 -4.72 -7.23 13.68
CA VAL A 219 -4.10 -8.11 14.69
C VAL A 219 -4.14 -9.54 14.16
N ASP A 220 -3.01 -10.25 14.24
CA ASP A 220 -2.94 -11.65 13.81
C ASP A 220 -3.49 -12.64 14.85
N ASN A 221 -3.48 -13.93 14.50
CA ASN A 221 -3.95 -15.01 15.38
C ASN A 221 -3.11 -15.15 16.66
N TYR A 222 -1.91 -14.59 16.69
CA TYR A 222 -1.00 -14.57 17.85
C TYR A 222 -1.12 -13.28 18.67
N LYS A 223 -2.18 -12.49 18.44
CA LYS A 223 -2.46 -11.21 19.11
C LYS A 223 -1.41 -10.13 18.84
N MET A 224 -0.64 -10.25 17.76
CA MET A 224 0.35 -9.26 17.37
C MET A 224 -0.24 -8.22 16.43
N VAL A 225 -0.04 -6.95 16.76
CA VAL A 225 -0.48 -5.82 15.91
C VAL A 225 0.36 -5.77 14.65
N LYS A 226 -0.28 -6.05 13.51
CA LYS A 226 0.32 -5.99 12.16
C LYS A 226 0.02 -4.68 11.44
N CYS A 227 -1.12 -4.05 11.76
CA CYS A 227 -1.50 -2.77 11.18
C CYS A 227 -2.36 -1.99 12.18
N GLY A 228 -2.15 -0.67 12.28
CA GLY A 228 -3.08 0.20 12.98
C GLY A 228 -4.36 0.39 12.15
N ASP A 229 -5.47 0.66 12.83
CA ASP A 229 -6.72 0.99 12.17
C ASP A 229 -6.72 2.46 11.70
N TYR A 230 -6.35 2.65 10.44
CA TYR A 230 -6.29 3.96 9.79
C TYR A 230 -7.54 4.29 8.96
N PHE A 231 -8.52 3.39 8.84
CA PHE A 231 -9.55 3.47 7.79
C PHE A 231 -10.99 3.26 8.26
N GLN A 232 -11.23 2.57 9.39
CA GLN A 232 -12.59 2.22 9.82
C GLN A 232 -13.35 3.47 10.26
N ALA A 233 -14.08 4.08 9.33
CA ALA A 233 -14.90 5.28 9.52
C ALA A 233 -16.39 4.97 9.32
N GLU A 234 -16.82 3.79 9.78
CA GLU A 234 -18.21 3.32 9.69
C GLU A 234 -19.13 4.04 10.68
N ASP A 235 -18.61 4.43 11.84
CA ASP A 235 -19.35 5.17 12.89
C ASP A 235 -19.39 6.69 12.66
N GLY A 236 -18.87 7.16 11.52
CA GLY A 236 -18.82 8.57 11.13
C GLY A 236 -17.46 9.01 10.59
N PRO A 237 -17.34 10.30 10.19
CA PRO A 237 -16.08 10.85 9.70
C PRO A 237 -14.94 10.68 10.71
N ARG A 238 -13.77 10.29 10.22
CA ARG A 238 -12.55 10.20 11.04
C ARG A 238 -11.51 11.19 10.58
N THR A 239 -10.85 11.82 11.54
CA THR A 239 -9.84 12.84 11.30
C THR A 239 -8.46 12.36 11.71
N PHE A 240 -7.45 12.62 10.88
CA PHE A 240 -6.04 12.41 11.16
C PHE A 240 -5.31 13.72 10.87
N GLY A 241 -5.07 14.51 11.93
CA GLY A 241 -4.60 15.89 11.79
C GLY A 241 -5.53 16.71 10.90
N ASN A 242 -5.01 17.26 9.79
CA ASN A 242 -5.81 18.09 8.87
C ASN A 242 -6.59 17.28 7.80
N ILE A 243 -6.58 15.94 7.86
CA ILE A 243 -7.25 15.09 6.88
C ILE A 243 -8.50 14.47 7.48
N CYS A 244 -9.59 14.46 6.72
CA CYS A 244 -10.82 13.77 7.06
C CYS A 244 -11.10 12.63 6.06
N ILE A 245 -11.47 11.46 6.59
CA ILE A 245 -11.95 10.33 5.81
C ILE A 245 -13.42 10.03 6.14
N VAL A 246 -14.18 9.62 5.13
CA VAL A 246 -15.58 9.20 5.26
C VAL A 246 -15.81 7.92 4.49
N THR A 247 -16.48 6.94 5.10
CA THR A 247 -16.90 5.73 4.41
C THR A 247 -18.21 5.99 3.68
N LYS A 248 -18.24 5.79 2.36
CA LYS A 248 -19.45 5.93 1.54
C LYS A 248 -20.15 4.62 1.25
N TYR A 249 -19.38 3.56 1.10
CA TYR A 249 -19.89 2.24 0.78
C TYR A 249 -18.99 1.17 1.38
N ILE A 250 -19.61 0.07 1.80
CA ILE A 250 -18.94 -1.11 2.32
C ILE A 250 -19.57 -2.32 1.67
N LYS A 251 -18.73 -3.21 1.13
CA LYS A 251 -19.13 -4.54 0.69
C LYS A 251 -18.16 -5.53 1.30
N SER A 252 -18.70 -6.44 2.10
CA SER A 252 -17.93 -7.55 2.64
C SER A 252 -18.49 -8.84 2.05
N ASP A 253 -17.61 -9.62 1.44
CA ASP A 253 -17.87 -11.02 1.10
C ASP A 253 -17.08 -11.91 2.07
N THR A 254 -17.14 -13.23 1.88
CA THR A 254 -16.48 -14.25 2.68
C THR A 254 -14.98 -14.06 2.81
N SER A 255 -14.32 -13.51 1.78
CA SER A 255 -12.86 -13.38 1.74
C SER A 255 -12.35 -11.94 1.73
N LEU A 256 -13.08 -10.99 1.14
CA LEU A 256 -12.65 -9.60 0.98
C LEU A 256 -13.61 -8.63 1.67
N ALA A 257 -13.04 -7.59 2.28
CA ALA A 257 -13.80 -6.42 2.75
C ALA A 257 -13.40 -5.19 1.93
N MET A 258 -14.35 -4.64 1.19
CA MET A 258 -14.18 -3.48 0.32
C MET A 258 -14.85 -2.25 0.91
N ARG A 259 -14.21 -1.09 0.77
CA ARG A 259 -14.75 0.21 1.15
C ARG A 259 -14.51 1.23 0.04
N ILE A 260 -15.51 2.07 -0.21
CA ILE A 260 -15.30 3.32 -0.94
C ILE A 260 -15.15 4.42 0.09
N LEU A 261 -13.94 4.98 0.16
CA LEU A 261 -13.58 6.05 1.07
C LEU A 261 -13.53 7.37 0.29
N GLU A 262 -14.01 8.43 0.90
CA GLU A 262 -13.77 9.80 0.47
C GLU A 262 -12.79 10.45 1.44
N VAL A 263 -11.70 11.00 0.91
CA VAL A 263 -10.64 11.65 1.68
C VAL A 263 -10.41 13.07 1.19
N ASN A 264 -10.33 14.03 2.11
CA ASN A 264 -10.01 15.42 1.80
C ASN A 264 -9.31 16.09 2.99
N TYR A 265 -8.70 17.25 2.74
CA TYR A 265 -8.36 18.15 3.83
C TYR A 265 -9.64 18.76 4.42
N ILE A 266 -9.66 18.98 5.74
CA ILE A 266 -10.85 19.45 6.47
C ILE A 266 -11.36 20.79 5.92
N GLU A 267 -10.45 21.71 5.60
CA GLU A 267 -10.76 23.06 5.11
C GLU A 267 -10.69 23.18 3.58
N SER A 268 -10.52 22.08 2.85
CA SER A 268 -10.41 22.13 1.39
C SER A 268 -11.79 22.26 0.73
N GLU A 269 -11.88 23.21 -0.20
CA GLU A 269 -13.03 23.36 -1.10
C GLU A 269 -12.93 22.44 -2.33
N GLU A 270 -11.79 21.78 -2.57
CA GLU A 270 -11.67 20.80 -3.66
C GLU A 270 -12.54 19.58 -3.38
N PRO A 271 -13.10 18.92 -4.42
CA PRO A 271 -13.82 17.66 -4.24
C PRO A 271 -12.96 16.59 -3.55
N PRO A 272 -13.56 15.75 -2.68
CA PRO A 272 -12.82 14.69 -2.00
C PRO A 272 -12.27 13.67 -3.01
N LEU A 273 -11.06 13.18 -2.75
CA LEU A 273 -10.49 12.05 -3.47
C LEU A 273 -11.25 10.78 -3.09
N ARG A 274 -11.78 10.07 -4.10
CA ARG A 274 -12.43 8.76 -3.91
C ARG A 274 -11.37 7.66 -3.99
N VAL A 275 -11.31 6.82 -2.96
CA VAL A 275 -10.34 5.74 -2.82
C VAL A 275 -11.07 4.41 -2.61
N LEU A 276 -10.79 3.41 -3.46
CA LEU A 276 -11.21 2.04 -3.23
C LEU A 276 -10.22 1.36 -2.28
N HIS A 277 -10.68 0.98 -1.10
CA HIS A 277 -9.93 0.20 -0.13
C HIS A 277 -10.37 -1.26 -0.21
N ILE A 278 -9.44 -2.16 -0.47
CA ILE A 278 -9.67 -3.61 -0.57
C ILE A 278 -8.84 -4.28 0.51
N GLN A 279 -9.50 -4.90 1.48
CA GLN A 279 -8.86 -5.64 2.56
C GLN A 279 -9.02 -7.14 2.36
N TYR A 280 -7.90 -7.84 2.36
CA TYR A 280 -7.84 -9.30 2.45
C TYR A 280 -7.25 -9.73 3.81
N PRO A 281 -8.11 -10.05 4.80
CA PRO A 281 -7.68 -10.37 6.15
C PRO A 281 -7.08 -11.78 6.28
N GLU A 282 -7.45 -12.73 5.41
CA GLU A 282 -7.12 -14.15 5.62
C GLU A 282 -5.73 -14.58 5.14
N TRP A 283 -4.92 -13.66 4.60
CA TRP A 283 -3.54 -13.98 4.22
C TRP A 283 -2.63 -14.09 5.46
N PRO A 284 -2.16 -15.30 5.85
CA PRO A 284 -1.32 -15.49 7.02
C PRO A 284 0.05 -14.80 6.87
N ASP A 285 0.58 -14.27 7.98
CA ASP A 285 1.90 -13.65 7.97
C ASP A 285 3.01 -14.70 7.75
N HIS A 286 3.99 -14.38 6.91
CA HIS A 286 5.03 -15.30 6.42
C HIS A 286 4.55 -16.57 5.68
N GLY A 287 3.23 -16.77 5.53
CA GLY A 287 2.65 -17.87 4.79
C GLY A 287 1.99 -17.43 3.48
N VAL A 288 1.12 -18.31 2.99
CA VAL A 288 0.30 -18.12 1.80
C VAL A 288 -1.16 -18.49 2.09
N PRO A 289 -2.13 -17.95 1.33
CA PRO A 289 -3.50 -18.43 1.34
C PRO A 289 -3.60 -19.91 0.99
N ARG A 290 -4.76 -20.52 1.27
CA ARG A 290 -5.03 -21.94 0.94
C ARG A 290 -5.29 -22.17 -0.55
N ASP A 291 -5.74 -21.12 -1.23
CA ASP A 291 -6.08 -21.08 -2.65
C ASP A 291 -5.77 -19.69 -3.21
N THR A 292 -5.88 -19.51 -4.53
CA THR A 292 -5.51 -18.27 -5.22
C THR A 292 -6.67 -17.30 -5.38
N PHE A 293 -7.90 -17.71 -5.02
CA PHE A 293 -9.13 -17.05 -5.44
C PHE A 293 -9.20 -15.59 -4.99
N ALA A 294 -9.04 -15.33 -3.69
CA ALA A 294 -9.17 -13.98 -3.15
C ALA A 294 -8.11 -13.02 -3.73
N VAL A 295 -6.89 -13.50 -3.98
CA VAL A 295 -5.81 -12.67 -4.56
C VAL A 295 -6.13 -12.32 -6.03
N ARG A 296 -6.66 -13.27 -6.79
CA ARG A 296 -7.11 -13.07 -8.17
C ARG A 296 -8.35 -12.18 -8.24
N GLU A 297 -9.26 -12.27 -7.28
CA GLU A 297 -10.40 -11.37 -7.17
C GLU A 297 -9.97 -9.91 -6.97
N ILE A 298 -8.96 -9.65 -6.12
CA ILE A 298 -8.38 -8.29 -5.99
C ILE A 298 -7.80 -7.82 -7.33
N LEU A 299 -7.07 -8.68 -8.05
CA LEU A 299 -6.53 -8.37 -9.37
C LEU A 299 -7.62 -7.99 -10.37
N LYS A 300 -8.72 -8.75 -10.41
CA LYS A 300 -9.89 -8.48 -11.27
C LYS A 300 -10.51 -7.13 -10.97
N LEU A 301 -10.67 -6.79 -9.68
CA LEU A 301 -11.17 -5.48 -9.23
C LEU A 301 -10.25 -4.31 -9.63
N THR A 302 -8.97 -4.57 -9.89
CA THR A 302 -7.99 -3.53 -10.24
C THR A 302 -7.61 -3.49 -11.73
N TYR A 303 -8.11 -4.39 -12.59
CA TYR A 303 -7.78 -4.39 -14.02
C TYR A 303 -8.12 -3.08 -14.73
N ASN A 304 -9.29 -2.53 -14.44
CA ASN A 304 -9.82 -1.35 -15.12
C ASN A 304 -9.40 -0.03 -14.47
N VAL A 305 -8.54 -0.06 -13.45
CA VAL A 305 -8.06 1.17 -12.80
C VAL A 305 -7.15 1.91 -13.79
N PRO A 306 -7.54 3.10 -14.28
CA PRO A 306 -6.74 3.79 -15.28
C PRO A 306 -5.37 4.19 -14.72
N LEU A 307 -4.31 3.87 -15.46
CA LEU A 307 -2.92 4.17 -15.08
C LEU A 307 -2.68 5.66 -14.80
N SER A 308 -3.48 6.53 -15.42
CA SER A 308 -3.40 7.99 -15.26
C SER A 308 -3.91 8.51 -13.92
N LEU A 309 -4.63 7.70 -13.14
CA LEU A 309 -5.20 8.17 -11.86
C LEU A 309 -4.13 8.33 -10.78
N GLY A 310 -3.17 7.41 -10.73
CA GLY A 310 -2.15 7.37 -9.69
C GLY A 310 -1.70 5.94 -9.38
N PRO A 311 -0.69 5.76 -8.52
CA PRO A 311 -0.20 4.45 -8.15
C PRO A 311 -1.17 3.71 -7.21
N ILE A 312 -1.22 2.38 -7.34
CA ILE A 312 -1.95 1.51 -6.40
C ILE A 312 -1.11 1.35 -5.14
N VAL A 313 -1.67 1.69 -3.97
CA VAL A 313 -0.99 1.44 -2.70
C VAL A 313 -1.21 -0.01 -2.30
N VAL A 314 -0.14 -0.72 -2.00
CA VAL A 314 -0.20 -2.11 -1.53
C VAL A 314 0.57 -2.22 -0.23
N HIS A 315 -0.08 -2.71 0.82
CA HIS A 315 0.56 -2.88 2.11
C HIS A 315 0.13 -4.17 2.82
N CYS A 316 0.97 -4.62 3.73
CA CYS A 316 0.66 -5.70 4.68
C CYS A 316 1.07 -5.25 6.08
N SER A 317 1.91 -6.03 6.78
CA SER A 317 2.59 -5.56 8.01
C SER A 317 3.86 -4.77 7.68
N ALA A 318 4.88 -5.41 7.11
CA ALA A 318 6.14 -4.77 6.76
C ALA A 318 6.16 -4.14 5.34
N GLY A 319 5.20 -4.52 4.49
CA GLY A 319 5.11 -4.01 3.12
C GLY A 319 6.07 -4.66 2.13
N ILE A 320 6.48 -5.93 2.34
CA ILE A 320 7.46 -6.61 1.47
C ILE A 320 7.10 -8.05 1.10
N GLY A 321 6.64 -8.89 2.05
CA GLY A 321 6.28 -10.29 1.76
C GLY A 321 5.02 -10.40 0.91
N ARG A 322 3.85 -10.37 1.56
CA ARG A 322 2.52 -10.41 0.90
C ARG A 322 2.36 -9.31 -0.15
N THR A 323 2.81 -8.10 0.17
CA THR A 323 2.87 -6.95 -0.75
C THR A 323 3.67 -7.27 -2.00
N GLY A 324 4.90 -7.80 -1.86
CA GLY A 324 5.71 -8.16 -3.01
C GLY A 324 5.09 -9.27 -3.84
N THR A 325 4.50 -10.27 -3.20
CA THR A 325 3.78 -11.36 -3.89
C THR A 325 2.63 -10.82 -4.73
N TYR A 326 1.76 -9.99 -4.15
CA TYR A 326 0.66 -9.38 -4.91
C TYR A 326 1.16 -8.50 -6.06
N CYS A 327 2.14 -7.63 -5.81
CA CYS A 327 2.71 -6.78 -6.86
C CYS A 327 3.31 -7.62 -8.00
N THR A 328 3.95 -8.76 -7.70
CA THR A 328 4.53 -9.66 -8.72
C THR A 328 3.44 -10.29 -9.57
N ILE A 329 2.40 -10.86 -8.94
CA ILE A 329 1.26 -11.46 -9.67
C ILE A 329 0.60 -10.41 -10.58
N HIS A 330 0.23 -9.26 -10.00
CA HIS A 330 -0.46 -8.20 -10.72
C HIS A 330 0.38 -7.63 -11.87
N ASN A 331 1.67 -7.37 -11.64
CA ASN A 331 2.55 -6.83 -12.68
C ASN A 331 2.79 -7.85 -13.80
N THR A 332 3.01 -9.13 -13.47
CA THR A 332 3.22 -10.16 -14.48
C THR A 332 2.00 -10.33 -15.38
N ILE A 333 0.80 -10.42 -14.82
CA ILE A 333 -0.42 -10.57 -15.62
C ILE A 333 -0.64 -9.34 -16.52
N GLN A 334 -0.50 -8.12 -16.01
CA GLN A 334 -0.64 -6.91 -16.85
C GLN A 334 0.39 -6.86 -17.99
N ARG A 335 1.64 -7.23 -17.72
CA ARG A 335 2.68 -7.25 -18.76
C ARG A 335 2.39 -8.29 -19.86
N ILE A 336 1.91 -9.48 -19.48
CA ILE A 336 1.46 -10.49 -20.46
C ILE A 336 0.30 -9.95 -21.30
N LEU A 337 -0.68 -9.30 -20.67
CA LEU A 337 -1.80 -8.66 -21.36
C LEU A 337 -1.39 -7.49 -22.26
N CYS A 338 -0.21 -6.92 -22.06
CA CYS A 338 0.41 -5.91 -22.93
C CYS A 338 1.36 -6.52 -23.97
N GLY A 339 1.49 -7.85 -24.04
CA GLY A 339 2.39 -8.55 -24.96
C GLY A 339 3.87 -8.57 -24.54
N ASP A 340 4.21 -8.15 -23.32
CA ASP A 340 5.58 -8.22 -22.79
C ASP A 340 5.87 -9.62 -22.20
N MET A 341 6.42 -10.49 -23.04
CA MET A 341 6.78 -11.85 -22.64
C MET A 341 8.03 -11.95 -21.77
N SER A 342 8.76 -10.85 -21.52
CA SER A 342 9.79 -10.85 -20.47
C SER A 342 9.17 -10.98 -19.07
N ALA A 343 7.84 -10.90 -18.94
CA ALA A 343 7.09 -11.18 -17.72
C ALA A 343 7.12 -12.64 -17.26
N LEU A 344 7.49 -13.57 -18.15
CA LEU A 344 7.68 -14.99 -17.82
C LEU A 344 8.90 -15.21 -16.90
N ASP A 345 9.82 -14.24 -16.85
CA ASP A 345 10.95 -14.23 -15.94
C ASP A 345 10.55 -13.62 -14.57
N ILE A 346 9.90 -14.45 -13.75
CA ILE A 346 9.50 -14.07 -12.38
C ILE A 346 10.71 -13.75 -11.50
N VAL A 347 11.84 -14.47 -11.68
CA VAL A 347 13.03 -14.23 -10.87
C VAL A 347 13.59 -12.83 -11.13
N ASN A 348 13.67 -12.42 -12.40
CA ASN A 348 14.09 -11.07 -12.77
C ASN A 348 13.09 -10.00 -12.30
N THR A 349 11.79 -10.26 -12.46
CA THR A 349 10.72 -9.37 -11.95
C THR A 349 10.87 -9.11 -10.45
N VAL A 350 11.07 -10.16 -9.65
CA VAL A 350 11.29 -10.04 -8.20
C VAL A 350 12.64 -9.40 -7.88
N ALA A 351 13.69 -9.66 -8.65
CA ALA A 351 15.00 -9.02 -8.49
C ALA A 351 14.90 -7.49 -8.68
N ILE A 352 14.17 -7.04 -9.72
CA ILE A 352 13.90 -5.62 -9.95
C ILE A 352 13.14 -5.02 -8.78
N PHE A 353 12.07 -5.68 -8.29
CA PHE A 353 11.35 -5.22 -7.10
C PHE A 353 12.23 -5.15 -5.86
N ARG A 354 13.11 -6.13 -5.63
CA ARG A 354 14.08 -6.12 -4.53
C ARG A 354 15.10 -4.99 -4.64
N SER A 355 15.40 -4.51 -5.85
CA SER A 355 16.26 -3.34 -6.06
C SER A 355 15.60 -2.02 -5.65
N GLN A 356 14.27 -2.00 -5.59
CA GLN A 356 13.42 -0.83 -5.28
C GLN A 356 12.87 -0.86 -3.84
N ARG A 357 12.59 -2.03 -3.29
CA ARG A 357 12.27 -2.20 -1.87
C ARG A 357 12.81 -3.52 -1.38
N ILE A 358 13.54 -3.50 -0.28
CA ILE A 358 14.23 -4.69 0.19
C ILE A 358 13.29 -5.85 0.48
N GLY A 359 13.68 -7.07 0.10
CA GLY A 359 13.03 -8.29 0.56
C GLY A 359 11.61 -8.51 0.01
N MET A 360 11.24 -7.85 -1.09
CA MET A 360 10.01 -8.15 -1.83
C MET A 360 9.93 -9.64 -2.16
N VAL A 361 8.78 -10.26 -1.86
CA VAL A 361 8.57 -11.72 -1.81
C VAL A 361 9.54 -12.38 -0.81
N GLN A 362 9.09 -12.66 0.41
CA GLN A 362 9.98 -13.01 1.51
C GLN A 362 10.32 -14.49 1.61
N THR A 363 9.37 -15.37 1.29
CA THR A 363 9.46 -16.83 1.50
C THR A 363 9.37 -17.61 0.19
N MET A 364 9.86 -18.85 0.20
CA MET A 364 9.73 -19.75 -0.94
C MET A 364 8.25 -20.01 -1.26
N ASP A 365 7.43 -20.25 -0.24
CA ASP A 365 6.00 -20.50 -0.41
C ASP A 365 5.32 -19.32 -1.10
N GLN A 366 5.66 -18.09 -0.73
CA GLN A 366 5.17 -16.89 -1.41
C GLN A 366 5.61 -16.80 -2.87
N TYR A 367 6.83 -17.25 -3.19
CA TYR A 367 7.33 -17.29 -4.56
C TYR A 367 6.61 -18.36 -5.40
N LEU A 368 6.38 -19.55 -4.84
CA LEU A 368 5.58 -20.60 -5.46
C LEU A 368 4.13 -20.15 -5.67
N PHE A 369 3.55 -19.46 -4.68
CA PHE A 369 2.20 -18.91 -4.78
C PHE A 369 2.06 -17.87 -5.90
N CYS A 370 3.12 -17.12 -6.25
CA CYS A 370 3.09 -16.30 -7.46
C CYS A 370 2.80 -17.15 -8.70
N TYR A 371 3.51 -18.28 -8.87
CA TYR A 371 3.31 -19.18 -10.01
C TYR A 371 1.89 -19.76 -10.01
N ASP A 372 1.41 -20.20 -8.85
CA ASP A 372 0.05 -20.77 -8.72
C ASP A 372 -1.01 -19.75 -9.13
N ALA A 373 -0.98 -18.55 -8.55
CA ALA A 373 -1.96 -17.51 -8.86
C ALA A 373 -1.88 -16.99 -10.30
N ILE A 374 -0.69 -16.93 -10.89
CA ILE A 374 -0.52 -16.53 -12.29
C ILE A 374 -1.09 -17.60 -13.22
N ILE A 375 -0.81 -18.89 -12.97
CA ILE A 375 -1.36 -19.98 -13.78
C ILE A 375 -2.88 -19.99 -13.70
N ASP A 376 -3.44 -19.95 -12.49
CA ASP A 376 -4.88 -19.99 -12.28
C ASP A 376 -5.58 -18.78 -12.93
N GLU A 377 -4.97 -17.59 -12.90
CA GLU A 377 -5.55 -16.42 -13.57
C GLU A 377 -5.45 -16.51 -15.09
N LEU A 378 -4.34 -17.02 -15.61
CA LEU A 378 -4.20 -17.22 -17.05
C LEU A 378 -5.20 -18.26 -17.56
N GLU A 379 -5.50 -19.31 -16.79
CA GLU A 379 -6.57 -20.26 -17.09
C GLU A 379 -7.94 -19.59 -17.14
N ASP A 380 -8.28 -18.76 -16.15
CA ASP A 380 -9.53 -18.00 -16.14
C ASP A 380 -9.64 -17.06 -17.36
N LEU A 381 -8.56 -16.37 -17.73
CA LEU A 381 -8.53 -15.41 -18.84
C LEU A 381 -8.72 -16.05 -20.23
N ILE A 382 -8.25 -17.29 -20.40
CA ILE A 382 -8.39 -18.03 -21.68
C ILE A 382 -9.63 -18.91 -21.71
N SER A 383 -10.23 -19.22 -20.56
CA SER A 383 -11.45 -20.01 -20.53
C SER A 383 -12.51 -19.25 -21.32
N ASP A 384 -13.05 -19.90 -22.35
CA ASP A 384 -14.21 -19.36 -23.03
C ASP A 384 -15.32 -19.31 -21.98
N ASP A 385 -15.92 -18.14 -21.77
CA ASP A 385 -17.26 -18.07 -21.19
C ASP A 385 -18.20 -18.66 -22.25
N ASN A 386 -18.13 -19.99 -22.43
CA ASN A 386 -19.18 -20.80 -23.00
C ASN A 386 -20.33 -20.77 -21.98
N GLY A 387 -20.91 -19.58 -21.83
CA GLY A 387 -22.26 -19.42 -21.35
C GLY A 387 -23.18 -20.08 -22.37
N GLU A 388 -23.23 -21.42 -22.35
CA GLU A 388 -24.50 -22.11 -22.42
C GLU A 388 -25.38 -21.55 -21.29
N LYS A 389 -25.97 -20.38 -21.54
CA LYS A 389 -27.26 -20.01 -20.96
C LYS A 389 -28.32 -20.86 -21.67
N ASN A 390 -28.26 -22.16 -21.45
CA ASN A 390 -29.33 -23.10 -21.74
C ASN A 390 -29.57 -23.89 -20.45
N LEU A 391 -30.42 -23.33 -19.59
CA LEU A 391 -31.50 -24.00 -18.87
C LEU A 391 -32.35 -22.97 -18.12
#